data_AF-A0A2Z6I9L4-F1
#
_entry.id   AF-A0A2Z6I9L4-F1
#
_cell.length_a   1.000
_cell.length_b   1.000
_cell.length_c   1.000
_cell.angle_alpha   90.00
_cell.angle_beta   90.00
_cell.angle_gamma   90.00
#
_symmetry.space_group_name_H-M   'P 1'
#
loop_
_entity.id
_entity.type
_entity.pdbx_description
1 polymer ?
#
loop_
_entity_poly.entity_id
_entity_poly.type
_entity_poly.pdbx_seq_one_letter_code
_entity_poly.pdbx_strand_id
1 'polypeptide(L)'
;MYTAAGDDDTAFIPGSSVKGAVHTALLERLHIGKRHVCEDDDLWGKGFEKRPLRLLKVGDFMPEAPVVMRAVSAKRLAKDARGTSGRKEGIPMAIETLWPGGYRAFSSSWTIEGDRSESGGADAYVDFQRIARDLTAFNRPKLETELRLLDVDPRAGDWVRRMREILGSIDPLLKRGDMALLRVGKFQGALSLRLSASDEKPPKMQTFVVNDSQVLPFGWALLEFRDEVSEPLKAWCRAWPDMQTVDLQALRQARREEETRRREEARAEVERRKAAEVAEAAEEARLAAMSDEKRRVVVLEKSLAKYSGTVNPGSDLFRAVQVLLREAATWANIEDRKFCALTLAPLVKERGMYQGKAKKELKELLNKLAGD
;
A
#
# COMPACT_ATOMS: atom_id res chain seq x y z
N MET A 1 0.13 6.18 17.38
CA MET A 1 -0.25 7.40 16.64
C MET A 1 -0.34 7.03 15.16
N TYR A 2 -1.35 7.53 14.44
CA TYR A 2 -1.44 7.36 12.98
C TYR A 2 -0.59 8.44 12.30
N THR A 3 0.23 8.06 11.33
CA THR A 3 1.03 8.95 10.50
C THR A 3 0.50 8.91 9.06
N ALA A 4 0.63 10.03 8.35
CA ALA A 4 0.47 10.03 6.91
C ALA A 4 1.75 9.45 6.28
N ALA A 5 1.60 8.78 5.13
CA ALA A 5 2.74 8.38 4.31
C ALA A 5 2.91 9.44 3.22
N GLY A 6 4.12 10.02 3.12
CA GLY A 6 4.48 10.91 2.01
C GLY A 6 4.67 10.14 0.69
N ASP A 7 5.02 10.86 -0.38
CA ASP A 7 5.25 10.28 -1.71
C ASP A 7 6.31 9.14 -1.70
N ASP A 8 7.27 9.21 -0.76
CA ASP A 8 8.31 8.20 -0.55
C ASP A 8 7.96 7.14 0.52
N ASP A 9 6.68 6.98 0.86
CA ASP A 9 6.20 6.06 1.92
C ASP A 9 6.77 6.36 3.33
N THR A 10 7.41 7.52 3.50
CA THR A 10 7.97 7.98 4.78
C THR A 10 6.84 8.43 5.69
N ALA A 11 6.79 7.86 6.89
CA ALA A 11 5.83 8.25 7.92
C ALA A 11 6.14 9.66 8.44
N PHE A 12 5.14 10.54 8.47
CA PHE A 12 5.24 11.87 9.05
C PHE A 12 3.99 12.21 9.88
N ILE A 13 4.12 13.19 10.78
CA ILE A 13 2.97 13.72 11.54
C ILE A 13 2.64 15.11 10.97
N PRO A 14 1.45 15.31 10.36
CA PRO A 14 1.10 16.59 9.77
C PRO A 14 1.11 17.72 10.80
N GLY A 15 1.81 18.81 10.51
CA GLY A 15 1.86 20.02 11.33
C GLY A 15 0.47 20.64 11.51
N SER A 16 -0.40 20.49 10.51
CA SER A 16 -1.82 20.86 10.59
C SER A 16 -2.58 20.13 11.71
N SER A 17 -2.27 18.85 11.97
CA SER A 17 -2.89 18.08 13.05
C SER A 17 -2.45 18.58 14.41
N VAL A 18 -1.16 18.92 14.56
CA VAL A 18 -0.63 19.48 15.81
C VAL A 18 -1.13 20.91 16.03
N LYS A 19 -1.16 21.73 14.97
CA LYS A 19 -1.71 23.09 15.01
C LYS A 19 -3.20 23.10 15.38
N GLY A 20 -3.96 22.10 14.92
CA GLY A 20 -5.35 21.89 15.35
C GLY A 20 -5.46 21.60 16.85
N ALA A 21 -4.57 20.78 17.42
CA ALA A 21 -4.55 20.54 18.86
C ALA A 21 -4.17 21.80 19.67
N VAL A 22 -3.24 22.61 19.16
CA VAL A 22 -2.90 23.93 19.73
C VAL A 22 -4.11 24.86 19.69
N HIS A 23 -4.88 24.85 18.60
CA HIS A 23 -6.12 25.61 18.48
C HIS A 23 -7.15 25.22 19.54
N THR A 24 -7.40 23.93 19.71
CA THR A 24 -8.35 23.47 20.73
C THR A 24 -7.89 23.82 22.14
N ALA A 25 -6.59 23.73 22.44
CA ALA A 25 -6.05 24.14 23.74
C ALA A 25 -6.16 25.66 23.98
N LEU A 26 -5.97 26.47 22.93
CA LEU A 26 -6.22 27.91 22.99
C LEU A 26 -7.68 28.22 23.30
N LEU A 27 -8.60 27.57 22.58
CA LEU A 27 -10.03 27.73 22.82
C LEU A 27 -10.39 27.32 24.24
N GLU A 28 -9.86 26.20 24.75
CA GLU A 28 -10.09 25.79 26.13
C GLU A 28 -9.71 26.91 27.12
N ARG A 29 -8.51 27.47 26.97
CA ARG A 29 -8.03 28.57 27.83
C ARG A 29 -9.01 29.75 27.82
N LEU A 30 -9.51 30.13 26.64
CA LEU A 30 -10.44 31.26 26.48
C LEU A 30 -11.85 30.96 27.00
N HIS A 31 -12.15 29.69 27.26
CA HIS A 31 -13.43 29.21 27.79
C HIS A 31 -13.36 28.74 29.25
N ILE A 32 -12.22 28.89 29.93
CA ILE A 32 -12.12 28.60 31.36
C ILE A 32 -13.16 29.42 32.12
N GLY A 33 -14.02 28.73 32.88
CA GLY A 33 -15.07 29.36 33.69
C GLY A 33 -16.29 29.85 32.90
N LYS A 34 -16.34 29.66 31.57
CA LYS A 34 -17.53 29.98 30.76
C LYS A 34 -18.54 28.82 30.78
N ARG A 35 -19.83 29.18 30.68
CA ARG A 35 -20.94 28.20 30.60
C ARG A 35 -21.23 27.71 29.18
N HIS A 36 -20.83 28.47 28.17
CA HIS A 36 -21.09 28.14 26.77
C HIS A 36 -19.81 28.31 25.95
N VAL A 37 -19.68 27.47 24.92
CA VAL A 37 -18.62 27.56 23.92
C VAL A 37 -19.01 28.59 22.88
N CYS A 38 -18.14 29.57 22.66
CA CYS A 38 -18.21 30.53 21.56
C CYS A 38 -17.50 29.95 20.34
N GLU A 39 -18.02 30.21 19.15
CA GLU A 39 -17.33 29.86 17.92
C GLU A 39 -16.18 30.84 17.65
N ASP A 40 -15.24 30.45 16.78
CA ASP A 40 -14.10 31.30 16.44
C ASP A 40 -14.55 32.68 15.90
N ASP A 41 -15.65 32.71 15.12
CA ASP A 41 -16.23 33.94 14.58
C ASP A 41 -16.78 34.86 15.67
N ASP A 42 -17.29 34.30 16.78
CA ASP A 42 -17.75 35.09 17.93
C ASP A 42 -16.58 35.69 18.71
N LEU A 43 -15.45 34.97 18.78
CA LEU A 43 -14.26 35.39 19.51
C LEU A 43 -13.46 36.46 18.75
N TRP A 44 -13.29 36.29 17.45
CA TRP A 44 -12.34 37.09 16.66
C TRP A 44 -12.96 37.73 15.42
N GLY A 45 -14.22 37.47 15.12
CA GLY A 45 -14.88 37.87 13.87
C GLY A 45 -14.56 36.93 12.71
N LYS A 46 -15.25 37.16 11.59
CA LYS A 46 -15.03 36.43 10.34
C LYS A 46 -13.69 36.81 9.71
N GLY A 47 -12.98 35.82 9.17
CA GLY A 47 -11.75 35.98 8.39
C GLY A 47 -10.52 35.31 9.01
N PHE A 48 -9.61 34.80 8.18
CA PHE A 48 -8.39 34.12 8.63
C PHE A 48 -7.37 35.11 9.24
N GLU A 49 -7.33 36.33 8.72
CA GLU A 49 -6.49 37.43 9.17
C GLU A 49 -6.74 37.84 10.62
N LYS A 50 -7.92 37.53 11.17
CA LYS A 50 -8.25 37.81 12.57
C LYS A 50 -7.93 36.66 13.51
N ARG A 51 -7.49 35.51 12.98
CA ARG A 51 -7.24 34.32 13.80
C ARG A 51 -5.88 34.43 14.50
N PRO A 52 -5.80 34.22 15.82
CA PRO A 52 -4.53 34.28 16.57
C PRO A 52 -3.47 33.30 16.02
N LEU A 53 -3.90 32.13 15.56
CA LEU A 53 -2.99 31.10 15.04
C LEU A 53 -2.47 31.36 13.62
N ARG A 54 -2.82 32.47 12.96
CA ARG A 54 -2.17 32.87 11.71
C ARG A 54 -0.68 33.16 11.91
N LEU A 55 -0.34 33.64 13.11
CA LEU A 55 1.01 34.02 13.54
C LEU A 55 1.87 32.80 13.91
N LEU A 56 1.25 31.65 14.16
CA LEU A 56 1.95 30.41 14.46
C LEU A 56 2.13 29.58 13.19
N LYS A 57 3.37 29.38 12.75
CA LYS A 57 3.75 28.43 11.70
C LYS A 57 4.24 27.14 12.34
N VAL A 58 3.68 26.02 11.88
CA VAL A 58 4.00 24.68 12.38
C VAL A 58 4.35 23.83 11.16
N GLY A 59 5.62 23.43 11.05
CA GLY A 59 6.05 22.49 10.03
C GLY A 59 5.53 21.08 10.28
N ASP A 60 5.53 20.25 9.25
CA ASP A 60 5.31 18.83 9.41
C ASP A 60 6.43 18.22 10.27
N PHE A 61 6.07 17.20 11.03
CA PHE A 61 7.03 16.47 11.85
C PHE A 61 7.62 15.34 11.02
N MET A 62 8.89 15.50 10.67
CA MET A 62 9.64 14.53 9.89
C MET A 62 10.42 13.60 10.80
N PRO A 63 10.57 12.32 10.43
CA PRO A 63 11.32 11.36 11.23
C PRO A 63 12.83 11.67 11.19
N GLU A 64 13.49 11.65 12.35
CA GLU A 64 14.95 11.83 12.47
C GLU A 64 15.75 10.58 12.07
N ALA A 65 15.09 9.43 12.13
CA ALA A 65 15.61 8.12 11.71
C ALA A 65 14.43 7.25 11.25
N PRO A 66 14.67 6.16 10.50
CA PRO A 66 13.61 5.23 10.12
C PRO A 66 12.77 4.81 11.34
N VAL A 67 11.47 5.07 11.26
CA VAL A 67 10.53 4.78 12.35
C VAL A 67 9.86 3.43 12.13
N VAL A 68 9.72 2.68 13.22
CA VAL A 68 9.05 1.38 13.17
C VAL A 68 7.53 1.57 13.18
N MET A 69 6.88 1.02 12.16
CA MET A 69 5.43 0.94 12.04
C MET A 69 4.96 -0.48 12.39
N ARG A 70 3.78 -0.60 12.98
CA ARG A 70 3.17 -1.90 13.29
C ARG A 70 1.69 -1.93 12.94
N ALA A 71 1.22 -3.10 12.52
CA ALA A 71 -0.21 -3.39 12.44
C ALA A 71 -0.69 -3.93 13.80
N VAL A 72 -1.78 -3.36 14.32
CA VAL A 72 -2.39 -3.78 15.59
C VAL A 72 -3.90 -3.92 15.45
N SER A 73 -4.49 -4.78 16.27
CA SER A 73 -5.94 -4.82 16.45
C SER A 73 -6.37 -3.73 17.44
N ALA A 74 -7.43 -3.00 17.10
CA ALA A 74 -8.04 -1.99 17.93
C ALA A 74 -9.52 -2.29 18.11
N LYS A 75 -10.06 -2.01 19.30
CA LYS A 75 -11.47 -2.20 19.62
C LYS A 75 -12.04 -0.99 20.35
N ARG A 76 -13.32 -0.70 20.14
CA ARG A 76 -14.06 0.25 20.99
C ARG A 76 -14.47 -0.46 22.27
N LEU A 77 -14.08 0.07 23.42
CA LEU A 77 -14.44 -0.42 24.74
C LEU A 77 -15.39 0.57 25.42
N ALA A 78 -16.43 0.06 26.07
CA ALA A 78 -17.31 0.87 26.90
C ALA A 78 -16.60 1.37 28.17
N LYS A 79 -16.90 2.62 28.55
CA LYS A 79 -16.29 3.28 29.73
C LYS A 79 -16.81 2.74 31.06
N ASP A 80 -18.03 2.22 31.10
CA ASP A 80 -18.75 1.90 32.35
C ASP A 80 -18.72 0.42 32.78
N ALA A 81 -17.82 -0.40 32.24
CA ALA A 81 -17.70 -1.80 32.71
C ALA A 81 -16.94 -1.88 34.03
N ARG A 82 -17.61 -1.53 35.12
CA ARG A 82 -17.23 -1.94 36.47
C ARG A 82 -17.45 -3.46 36.56
N GLY A 83 -16.37 -4.22 36.58
CA GLY A 83 -16.40 -5.66 36.83
C GLY A 83 -16.07 -6.52 35.61
N THR A 84 -15.43 -7.65 35.90
CA THR A 84 -14.94 -8.73 35.03
C THR A 84 -16.01 -9.42 34.15
N SER A 85 -17.26 -8.94 34.15
CA SER A 85 -18.33 -9.44 33.30
C SER A 85 -18.60 -8.49 32.12
N GLY A 86 -18.00 -8.81 30.97
CA GLY A 86 -18.47 -8.39 29.64
C GLY A 86 -18.50 -6.89 29.37
N ARG A 87 -17.34 -6.24 29.30
CA ARG A 87 -17.22 -4.90 28.72
C ARG A 87 -17.79 -4.95 27.31
N LYS A 88 -18.79 -4.13 26.97
CA LYS A 88 -19.32 -4.09 25.60
C LYS A 88 -18.18 -3.71 24.66
N GLU A 89 -17.83 -4.63 23.77
CA GLU A 89 -16.78 -4.47 22.78
C GLU A 89 -17.40 -4.15 21.41
N GLY A 90 -16.81 -3.19 20.72
CA GLY A 90 -17.07 -2.98 19.29
C GLY A 90 -16.32 -3.98 18.43
N ILE A 91 -16.67 -4.02 17.15
CA ILE A 91 -15.99 -4.83 16.13
C ILE A 91 -14.50 -4.46 16.09
N PRO A 92 -13.58 -5.44 16.19
CA PRO A 92 -12.15 -5.19 16.03
C PRO A 92 -11.82 -4.66 14.64
N MET A 93 -10.86 -3.74 14.59
CA MET A 93 -10.31 -3.17 13.36
C MET A 93 -8.78 -3.30 13.36
N ALA A 94 -8.21 -3.68 12.22
CA ALA A 94 -6.78 -3.63 12.02
C ALA A 94 -6.36 -2.20 11.67
N ILE A 95 -5.36 -1.68 12.35
CA ILE A 95 -4.81 -0.34 12.08
C ILE A 95 -3.29 -0.37 12.07
N GLU A 96 -2.71 0.52 11.29
CA GLU A 96 -1.27 0.78 11.32
C GLU A 96 -0.98 1.95 12.26
N THR A 97 0.02 1.80 13.11
CA THR A 97 0.45 2.81 14.08
C THR A 97 1.96 2.78 14.24
N LEU A 98 2.53 3.93 14.60
CA LEU A 98 3.88 4.00 15.12
C LEU A 98 4.07 3.08 16.33
N TRP A 99 5.26 2.50 16.40
CA TRP A 99 5.78 1.85 17.59
C TRP A 99 5.83 2.84 18.77
N PRO A 100 5.37 2.46 19.98
CA PRO A 100 5.42 3.35 21.15
C PRO A 100 6.85 3.56 21.65
N GLY A 101 7.10 4.65 22.38
CA GLY A 101 8.39 4.86 23.05
C GLY A 101 9.52 5.37 22.15
N GLY A 102 9.26 5.79 20.91
CA GLY A 102 10.28 6.47 20.09
C GLY A 102 10.72 7.80 20.73
N TYR A 103 11.92 7.85 21.31
CA TYR A 103 12.49 9.05 21.92
C TYR A 103 13.00 10.00 20.83
N ARG A 104 12.49 11.24 20.79
CA ARG A 104 12.79 12.24 19.75
C ARG A 104 12.76 11.66 18.32
N ALA A 105 11.79 10.78 18.07
CA ALA A 105 11.67 10.08 16.79
C ALA A 105 11.30 11.01 15.63
N PHE A 106 10.73 12.18 15.93
CA PHE A 106 10.32 13.19 14.97
C PHE A 106 10.74 14.58 15.42
N SER A 107 11.04 15.45 14.47
CA SER A 107 11.30 16.87 14.69
C SER A 107 10.47 17.75 13.74
N SER A 108 10.26 19.00 14.12
CA SER A 108 9.52 19.98 13.33
C SER A 108 10.05 21.38 13.62
N SER A 109 10.02 22.26 12.62
CA SER A 109 10.35 23.68 12.76
C SER A 109 9.10 24.52 13.04
N TRP A 110 9.13 25.32 14.09
CA TRP A 110 8.03 26.18 14.51
C TRP A 110 8.47 27.64 14.54
N THR A 111 7.55 28.54 14.20
CA THR A 111 7.83 29.99 14.21
C THR A 111 6.59 30.74 14.69
N ILE A 112 6.81 31.75 15.54
CA ILE A 112 5.79 32.72 15.92
C ILE A 112 6.22 34.05 15.30
N GLU A 113 5.48 34.52 14.31
CA GLU A 113 5.81 35.69 13.52
C GLU A 113 4.57 36.51 13.16
N GLY A 114 4.75 37.81 12.93
CA GLY A 114 3.72 38.73 12.45
C GLY A 114 3.17 39.67 13.52
N ASP A 115 2.34 40.62 13.08
CA ASP A 115 1.85 41.70 13.91
C ASP A 115 0.68 41.25 14.82
N ARG A 116 0.80 41.59 16.10
CA ARG A 116 -0.22 41.32 17.13
C ARG A 116 -1.14 42.51 17.41
N SER A 117 -0.95 43.62 16.69
CA SER A 117 -1.80 44.82 16.81
C SER A 117 -3.21 44.62 16.24
N GLU A 118 -3.38 43.67 15.32
CA GLU A 118 -4.66 43.35 14.69
C GLU A 118 -5.58 42.50 15.60
N SER A 119 -6.86 42.40 15.23
CA SER A 119 -7.85 41.56 15.92
C SER A 119 -7.35 40.12 16.11
N GLY A 120 -7.56 39.58 17.32
CA GLY A 120 -7.04 38.26 17.72
C GLY A 120 -5.57 38.24 18.16
N GLY A 121 -4.80 39.30 17.94
CA GLY A 121 -3.39 39.37 18.34
C GLY A 121 -3.16 39.35 19.86
N ALA A 122 -4.13 39.83 20.65
CA ALA A 122 -4.12 39.74 22.11
C ALA A 122 -4.12 38.28 22.61
N ASP A 123 -4.87 37.40 21.94
CA ASP A 123 -4.99 35.98 22.30
C ASP A 123 -3.89 35.12 21.67
N ALA A 124 -3.17 35.65 20.69
CA ALA A 124 -2.07 34.95 20.03
C ALA A 124 -0.97 34.56 21.01
N TYR A 125 -0.36 33.40 20.75
CA TYR A 125 0.76 32.89 21.52
C TYR A 125 1.99 33.80 21.37
N VAL A 126 2.70 34.00 22.48
CA VAL A 126 3.89 34.85 22.55
C VAL A 126 5.18 34.04 22.59
N ASP A 127 5.08 32.83 23.10
CA ASP A 127 6.18 31.91 23.29
C ASP A 127 5.68 30.46 23.21
N PHE A 128 6.62 29.54 23.00
CA PHE A 128 6.32 28.11 22.92
C PHE A 128 5.98 27.53 24.30
N GLN A 129 6.52 28.08 25.39
CA GLN A 129 6.19 27.63 26.74
C GLN A 129 4.70 27.80 27.08
N ARG A 130 4.04 28.82 26.54
CA ARG A 130 2.61 29.02 26.74
C ARG A 130 1.79 28.02 25.95
N ILE A 131 2.19 27.70 24.72
CA ILE A 131 1.58 26.60 23.95
C ILE A 131 1.70 25.29 24.72
N ALA A 132 2.88 24.99 25.24
CA ALA A 132 3.15 23.75 25.97
C ALA A 132 2.28 23.59 27.22
N ARG A 133 2.14 24.68 27.99
CA ARG A 133 1.29 24.72 29.19
C ARG A 133 -0.19 24.56 28.86
N ASP A 134 -0.69 25.26 27.84
CA ASP A 134 -2.10 25.17 27.44
C ASP A 134 -2.42 23.77 26.89
N LEU A 135 -1.55 23.19 26.04
CA LEU A 135 -1.68 21.80 25.57
C LEU A 135 -1.75 20.82 26.75
N THR A 136 -0.82 20.94 27.70
CA THR A 136 -0.77 20.06 28.87
C THR A 136 -2.01 20.24 29.75
N ALA A 137 -2.43 21.48 30.03
CA ALA A 137 -3.61 21.77 30.82
C ALA A 137 -4.88 21.16 30.20
N PHE A 138 -5.01 21.24 28.87
CA PHE A 138 -6.13 20.66 28.14
C PHE A 138 -6.11 19.12 28.13
N ASN A 139 -4.92 18.53 27.97
CA ASN A 139 -4.75 17.10 27.70
C ASN A 139 -4.60 16.24 28.97
N ARG A 140 -3.95 16.75 30.02
CA ARG A 140 -3.66 15.96 31.24
C ARG A 140 -4.93 15.41 31.88
N PRO A 141 -6.02 16.19 32.11
CA PRO A 141 -7.25 15.64 32.70
C PRO A 141 -7.87 14.50 31.87
N LYS A 142 -7.72 14.56 30.54
CA LYS A 142 -8.23 13.56 29.62
C LYS A 142 -7.42 12.27 29.68
N LEU A 143 -6.08 12.39 29.72
CA LEU A 143 -5.21 11.24 29.95
C LEU A 143 -5.50 10.59 31.30
N GLU A 144 -5.60 11.37 32.37
CA GLU A 144 -5.93 10.84 33.71
C GLU A 144 -7.27 10.09 33.73
N THR A 145 -8.27 10.59 33.00
CA THR A 145 -9.55 9.90 32.84
C THR A 145 -9.37 8.55 32.13
N GLU A 146 -8.55 8.49 31.09
CA GLU A 146 -8.22 7.23 30.41
C GLU A 146 -7.44 6.26 31.27
N LEU A 147 -6.47 6.74 32.05
CA LEU A 147 -5.71 5.90 32.98
C LEU A 147 -6.64 5.23 33.99
N ARG A 148 -7.60 5.97 34.56
CA ARG A 148 -8.62 5.42 35.47
C ARG A 148 -9.51 4.38 34.79
N LEU A 149 -9.84 4.58 33.51
CA LEU A 149 -10.61 3.61 32.74
C LEU A 149 -9.83 2.32 32.44
N LEU A 150 -8.51 2.41 32.36
CA LEU A 150 -7.62 1.30 32.10
C LEU A 150 -7.21 0.55 33.38
N ASP A 151 -7.24 1.19 34.55
CA ASP A 151 -6.93 0.55 35.84
C ASP A 151 -7.72 -0.74 36.11
N VAL A 152 -8.93 -0.84 35.56
CA VAL A 152 -9.79 -2.02 35.75
C VAL A 152 -9.47 -3.18 34.78
N ASP A 153 -8.64 -2.97 33.76
CA ASP A 153 -8.22 -4.02 32.83
C ASP A 153 -6.83 -4.54 33.24
N PRO A 154 -6.70 -5.82 33.66
CA PRO A 154 -5.42 -6.35 34.11
C PRO A 154 -4.34 -6.31 33.02
N ARG A 155 -4.71 -6.33 31.74
CA ARG A 155 -3.79 -6.22 30.59
C ARG A 155 -3.22 -4.80 30.42
N ALA A 156 -3.79 -3.80 31.09
CA ALA A 156 -3.30 -2.43 31.03
C ALA A 156 -2.45 -2.04 32.26
N GLY A 157 -2.47 -2.83 33.33
CA GLY A 157 -1.91 -2.46 34.65
C GLY A 157 -0.45 -2.02 34.60
N ASP A 158 0.41 -2.81 33.95
CA ASP A 158 1.84 -2.47 33.82
C ASP A 158 2.07 -1.18 33.04
N TRP A 159 1.31 -0.95 31.97
CA TRP A 159 1.41 0.26 31.18
C TRP A 159 0.94 1.48 31.96
N VAL A 160 -0.21 1.38 32.65
CA VAL A 160 -0.74 2.48 33.46
C VAL A 160 0.23 2.87 34.57
N ARG A 161 0.82 1.89 35.28
CA ARG A 161 1.84 2.14 36.30
C ARG A 161 3.03 2.90 35.72
N ARG A 162 3.64 2.37 34.65
CA ARG A 162 4.79 2.99 33.97
C ARG A 162 4.48 4.40 33.45
N MET A 163 3.26 4.65 33.00
CA MET A 163 2.83 5.98 32.56
C MET A 163 2.72 6.98 33.72
N ARG A 164 2.18 6.57 34.86
CA ARG A 164 2.10 7.44 36.05
C ARG A 164 3.48 7.79 36.57
N GLU A 165 4.39 6.82 36.62
CA GLU A 165 5.79 7.01 37.02
C GLU A 165 6.47 8.07 36.14
N ILE A 166 6.41 7.90 34.81
CA ILE A 166 7.06 8.85 33.91
C ILE A 166 6.41 10.23 33.96
N LEU A 167 5.08 10.32 34.00
CA LEU A 167 4.36 11.59 34.15
C LEU A 167 4.73 12.32 35.44
N GLY A 168 4.95 11.59 36.54
CA GLY A 168 5.45 12.15 37.79
C GLY A 168 6.86 12.71 37.63
N SER A 169 7.76 11.97 36.98
CA SER A 169 9.15 12.39 36.79
C SER A 169 9.31 13.62 35.89
N ILE A 170 8.46 13.76 34.86
CA ILE A 170 8.52 14.89 33.91
C ILE A 170 7.56 16.04 34.27
N ASP A 171 6.80 15.93 35.36
CA ASP A 171 5.81 16.94 35.76
C ASP A 171 6.40 18.36 35.91
N PRO A 172 7.62 18.56 36.46
CA PRO A 172 8.24 19.88 36.49
C PRO A 172 8.47 20.48 35.09
N LEU A 173 8.85 19.66 34.12
CA LEU A 173 9.09 20.08 32.72
C LEU A 173 7.77 20.49 32.04
N LEU A 174 6.71 19.72 32.29
CA LEU A 174 5.36 20.02 31.82
C LEU A 174 4.82 21.34 32.42
N LYS A 175 5.02 21.57 33.73
CA LYS A 175 4.59 22.79 34.42
C LYS A 175 5.34 24.04 33.93
N ARG A 176 6.64 23.91 33.67
CA ARG A 176 7.47 25.01 33.17
C ARG A 176 7.19 25.34 31.69
N GLY A 177 6.61 24.40 30.96
CA GLY A 177 6.33 24.54 29.53
C GLY A 177 7.51 24.17 28.63
N ASP A 178 8.48 23.43 29.14
CA ASP A 178 9.57 22.88 28.30
C ASP A 178 9.12 21.63 27.54
N MET A 179 8.06 20.98 28.04
CA MET A 179 7.41 19.84 27.42
C MET A 179 5.90 20.03 27.39
N ALA A 180 5.24 19.40 26.41
CA ALA A 180 3.79 19.35 26.33
C ALA A 180 3.27 17.93 26.22
N LEU A 181 2.17 17.65 26.92
CA LEU A 181 1.36 16.47 26.65
C LEU A 181 0.43 16.75 25.47
N LEU A 182 0.52 15.92 24.44
CA LEU A 182 -0.21 16.06 23.20
C LEU A 182 -1.00 14.78 22.89
N ARG A 183 -2.17 14.94 22.29
CA ARG A 183 -2.88 13.85 21.64
C ARG A 183 -3.11 14.16 20.17
N VAL A 184 -2.60 13.30 19.29
CA VAL A 184 -2.69 13.46 17.83
C VAL A 184 -2.97 12.13 17.12
N GLY A 185 -3.38 12.23 15.85
CA GLY A 185 -3.73 11.10 15.00
C GLY A 185 -5.22 10.75 15.01
N LYS A 186 -5.57 9.59 14.44
CA LYS A 186 -6.94 9.08 14.38
C LYS A 186 -7.39 8.52 15.74
N PHE A 187 -8.71 8.41 15.93
CA PHE A 187 -9.34 7.80 17.12
C PHE A 187 -9.14 8.53 18.44
N GLN A 188 -8.87 9.84 18.41
CA GLN A 188 -8.81 10.63 19.64
C GLN A 188 -10.18 10.66 20.38
N GLY A 189 -11.27 10.40 19.65
CA GLY A 189 -12.64 10.34 20.17
C GLY A 189 -13.22 11.73 20.45
N ALA A 190 -14.54 11.85 20.57
CA ALA A 190 -15.16 13.17 20.77
C ALA A 190 -14.75 13.86 22.08
N LEU A 191 -14.24 13.11 23.07
CA LEU A 191 -13.73 13.69 24.32
C LEU A 191 -12.44 14.49 24.15
N SER A 192 -11.58 14.13 23.22
CA SER A 192 -10.28 14.80 23.05
C SER A 192 -10.38 16.14 22.34
N LEU A 193 -11.45 16.35 21.56
CA LEU A 193 -11.72 17.57 20.82
C LEU A 193 -12.72 18.48 21.53
N ARG A 194 -13.27 18.01 22.64
CA ARG A 194 -14.29 18.71 23.38
C ARG A 194 -13.69 19.66 24.42
N LEU A 195 -14.20 20.87 24.42
CA LEU A 195 -13.95 21.87 25.44
C LEU A 195 -14.72 21.56 26.72
N SER A 196 -14.15 21.89 27.88
CA SER A 196 -14.78 21.61 29.17
C SER A 196 -16.13 22.33 29.35
N ALA A 197 -16.28 23.49 28.73
CA ALA A 197 -17.50 24.30 28.74
C ALA A 197 -18.63 23.78 27.83
N SER A 198 -18.44 22.69 27.09
CA SER A 198 -19.50 22.11 26.25
C SER A 198 -20.53 21.36 27.10
N ASP A 199 -21.82 21.49 26.78
CA ASP A 199 -22.95 20.85 27.49
C ASP A 199 -23.27 19.42 27.01
N GLU A 200 -22.59 18.90 25.99
CA GLU A 200 -22.93 17.60 25.40
C GLU A 200 -22.70 16.43 26.39
N LYS A 201 -23.18 15.21 26.12
CA LYS A 201 -22.80 14.05 26.96
C LYS A 201 -21.49 13.45 26.45
N PRO A 202 -20.54 13.09 27.33
CA PRO A 202 -19.29 12.47 26.87
C PRO A 202 -19.59 11.12 26.18
N PRO A 203 -18.87 10.77 25.10
CA PRO A 203 -19.08 9.50 24.41
C PRO A 203 -18.87 8.31 25.34
N LYS A 204 -19.78 7.33 25.29
CA LYS A 204 -19.80 6.14 26.17
C LYS A 204 -18.76 5.07 25.81
N MET A 205 -18.13 5.19 24.64
CA MET A 205 -17.13 4.23 24.15
C MET A 205 -15.85 4.94 23.72
N GLN A 206 -14.73 4.24 23.82
CA GLN A 206 -13.41 4.71 23.41
C GLN A 206 -12.60 3.61 22.75
N THR A 207 -11.82 3.96 21.73
CA THR A 207 -10.96 3.01 21.02
C THR A 207 -9.64 2.80 21.76
N PHE A 208 -9.25 1.55 21.94
CA PHE A 208 -7.96 1.13 22.51
C PHE A 208 -7.30 0.09 21.60
N VAL A 209 -5.97 0.02 21.64
CA VAL A 209 -5.22 -1.13 21.10
C VAL A 209 -5.58 -2.31 22.00
N VAL A 210 -5.91 -3.46 21.41
CA VAL A 210 -6.18 -4.68 22.17
C VAL A 210 -5.47 -5.84 21.50
N ASN A 211 -4.64 -6.54 22.26
CA ASN A 211 -4.14 -7.88 21.91
C ASN A 211 -4.31 -8.82 23.12
N ASP A 212 -3.79 -10.04 23.00
CA ASP A 212 -3.96 -11.07 24.03
C ASP A 212 -3.29 -10.69 25.37
N SER A 213 -2.27 -9.82 25.36
CA SER A 213 -1.46 -9.47 26.53
C SER A 213 -1.59 -8.01 26.99
N GLN A 214 -2.14 -7.10 26.19
CA GLN A 214 -2.09 -5.66 26.41
C GLN A 214 -3.33 -4.91 25.92
N VAL A 215 -3.70 -3.88 26.69
CA VAL A 215 -4.66 -2.85 26.29
C VAL A 215 -4.02 -1.47 26.44
N LEU A 216 -3.90 -0.71 25.35
CA LEU A 216 -3.17 0.56 25.32
C LEU A 216 -4.03 1.69 24.72
N PRO A 217 -3.92 2.93 25.20
CA PRO A 217 -4.60 4.06 24.58
C PRO A 217 -3.90 4.55 23.32
N PHE A 218 -4.61 5.36 22.54
CA PHE A 218 -4.15 5.86 21.25
C PHE A 218 -3.84 7.35 21.25
N GLY A 219 -2.76 7.68 20.53
CA GLY A 219 -2.49 9.03 20.04
C GLY A 219 -1.74 9.93 21.02
N TRP A 220 -1.39 9.45 22.21
CA TRP A 220 -0.60 10.20 23.17
C TRP A 220 0.85 10.35 22.72
N ALA A 221 1.37 11.56 22.88
CA ALA A 221 2.74 11.94 22.57
C ALA A 221 3.23 13.03 23.51
N LEU A 222 4.55 13.16 23.60
CA LEU A 222 5.22 14.26 24.28
C LEU A 222 5.90 15.12 23.22
N LEU A 223 5.74 16.43 23.35
CA LEU A 223 6.44 17.43 22.53
C LEU A 223 7.47 18.11 23.42
N GLU A 224 8.74 18.14 22.99
CA GLU A 224 9.84 18.84 23.67
C GLU A 224 10.12 20.14 22.92
N PHE A 225 10.23 21.27 23.65
CA PHE A 225 10.57 22.59 23.08
C PHE A 225 11.99 23.04 23.41
N ARG A 226 12.74 22.25 24.19
CA ARG A 226 14.14 22.50 24.53
C ARG A 226 14.98 21.27 24.22
N ASP A 227 16.26 21.50 23.93
CA ASP A 227 17.21 20.44 23.62
C ASP A 227 17.69 19.65 24.83
N GLU A 228 17.40 20.12 26.06
CA GLU A 228 17.76 19.44 27.30
C GLU A 228 17.17 18.03 27.35
N VAL A 229 18.04 17.04 27.55
CA VAL A 229 17.66 15.63 27.53
C VAL A 229 17.09 15.23 28.88
N SER A 230 15.84 14.76 28.89
CA SER A 230 15.27 14.07 30.04
C SER A 230 15.76 12.62 30.07
N GLU A 231 16.80 12.34 30.86
CA GLU A 231 17.31 10.97 31.05
C GLU A 231 16.25 9.98 31.55
N PRO A 232 15.34 10.34 32.49
CA PRO A 232 14.22 9.47 32.85
C PRO A 232 13.31 9.12 31.66
N LEU A 233 13.00 10.10 30.81
CA LEU A 233 12.17 9.88 29.62
C LEU A 233 12.86 8.99 28.59
N LYS A 234 14.14 9.26 28.33
CA LYS A 234 14.96 8.47 27.42
C LYS A 234 15.09 7.01 27.88
N ALA A 235 15.32 6.80 29.17
CA ALA A 235 15.36 5.47 29.77
C ALA A 235 13.99 4.75 29.66
N TRP A 236 12.90 5.46 29.95
CA TRP A 236 11.54 4.92 29.84
C TRP A 236 11.21 4.49 28.39
N CYS A 237 11.58 5.31 27.41
CA CYS A 237 11.44 5.02 25.99
C CYS A 237 12.20 3.74 25.58
N ARG A 238 13.44 3.57 26.06
CA ARG A 238 14.27 2.38 25.78
C ARG A 238 13.79 1.11 26.47
N ALA A 239 13.06 1.23 27.58
CA ALA A 239 12.57 0.10 28.37
C ALA A 239 11.28 -0.54 27.80
N TRP A 240 10.81 -0.10 26.63
CA TRP A 240 9.71 -0.75 25.93
C TRP A 240 10.15 -2.11 25.39
N PRO A 241 9.39 -3.18 25.66
CA PRO A 241 9.77 -4.53 25.22
C PRO A 241 9.72 -4.63 23.69
N ASP A 242 10.72 -5.25 23.09
CA ASP A 242 10.66 -5.68 21.69
C ASP A 242 9.47 -6.65 21.55
N MET A 243 8.38 -6.20 20.94
CA MET A 243 7.39 -7.14 20.41
C MET A 243 7.79 -7.47 19.00
N GLN A 244 7.44 -8.67 18.56
CA GLN A 244 7.58 -9.09 17.17
C GLN A 244 6.93 -8.03 16.25
N THR A 245 7.77 -7.24 15.60
CA THR A 245 7.39 -6.24 14.62
C THR A 245 7.28 -6.92 13.27
N VAL A 246 6.12 -6.82 12.63
CA VAL A 246 6.06 -7.05 11.18
C VAL A 246 6.56 -5.78 10.52
N ASP A 247 7.69 -5.87 9.84
CA ASP A 247 8.21 -4.75 9.04
C ASP A 247 7.27 -4.50 7.86
N LEU A 248 6.42 -3.49 8.02
CA LEU A 248 5.45 -3.09 7.00
C LEU A 248 6.12 -2.48 5.78
N GLN A 249 7.31 -1.87 5.91
CA GLN A 249 8.04 -1.36 4.75
C GLN A 249 8.51 -2.52 3.88
N ALA A 250 9.14 -3.54 4.49
CA ALA A 250 9.53 -4.75 3.77
C ALA A 250 8.32 -5.44 3.11
N LEU A 251 7.19 -5.55 3.82
CA LEU A 251 5.97 -6.16 3.27
C LEU A 251 5.38 -5.36 2.09
N ARG A 252 5.37 -4.03 2.18
CA ARG A 252 4.91 -3.16 1.08
C ARG A 252 5.83 -3.24 -0.12
N GLN A 253 7.15 -3.25 0.11
CA GLN A 253 8.13 -3.36 -0.95
C GLN A 253 7.99 -4.70 -1.70
N ALA A 254 7.89 -5.82 -0.97
CA ALA A 254 7.63 -7.13 -1.56
C ALA A 254 6.33 -7.16 -2.39
N ARG A 255 5.27 -6.49 -1.93
CA ARG A 255 4.01 -6.40 -2.66
C ARG A 255 4.14 -5.57 -3.96
N ARG A 256 4.89 -4.48 -3.94
CA ARG A 256 5.19 -3.66 -5.14
C ARG A 256 6.02 -4.44 -6.16
N GLU A 257 7.02 -5.19 -5.69
CA GLU A 257 7.83 -6.09 -6.51
C GLU A 257 6.99 -7.20 -7.16
N GLU A 258 6.03 -7.78 -6.41
CA GLU A 258 5.12 -8.77 -6.97
C GLU A 258 4.16 -8.18 -8.00
N GLU A 259 3.60 -6.99 -7.74
CA GLU A 259 2.71 -6.30 -8.69
C GLU A 259 3.44 -5.89 -9.98
N THR A 260 4.69 -5.42 -9.87
CA THR A 260 5.53 -5.10 -11.05
C THR A 260 5.84 -6.35 -11.85
N ARG A 261 6.27 -7.44 -11.20
CA ARG A 261 6.48 -8.74 -11.87
C ARG A 261 5.23 -9.23 -12.59
N ARG A 262 4.06 -9.18 -11.94
CA ARG A 262 2.77 -9.58 -12.58
C ARG A 262 2.43 -8.70 -13.79
N ARG A 263 2.72 -7.40 -13.74
CA ARG A 263 2.49 -6.49 -14.87
C ARG A 263 3.44 -6.79 -16.04
N GLU A 264 4.70 -7.11 -15.75
CA GLU A 264 5.67 -7.52 -16.77
C GLU A 264 5.30 -8.84 -17.42
N GLU A 265 4.92 -9.85 -16.63
CA GLU A 265 4.42 -11.14 -17.12
C GLU A 265 3.18 -10.97 -17.99
N ALA A 266 2.22 -10.14 -17.58
CA ALA A 266 1.02 -9.85 -18.36
C ALA A 266 1.35 -9.13 -19.68
N ARG A 267 2.30 -8.19 -19.68
CA ARG A 267 2.76 -7.51 -20.90
C ARG A 267 3.47 -8.49 -21.84
N ALA A 268 4.36 -9.32 -21.32
CA ALA A 268 5.06 -10.33 -22.11
C ALA A 268 4.07 -11.34 -22.73
N GLU A 269 3.02 -11.72 -22.01
CA GLU A 269 1.98 -12.60 -22.52
C GLU A 269 1.16 -11.96 -23.64
N VAL A 270 0.78 -10.69 -23.49
CA VAL A 270 0.09 -9.94 -24.55
C VAL A 270 0.95 -9.82 -25.79
N GLU A 271 2.25 -9.52 -25.65
CA GLU A 271 3.16 -9.44 -26.79
C GLU A 271 3.39 -10.80 -27.46
N ARG A 272 3.47 -11.90 -26.69
CA ARG A 272 3.54 -13.25 -27.26
C ARG A 272 2.29 -13.62 -28.06
N ARG A 273 1.10 -13.26 -27.56
CA ARG A 273 -0.17 -13.49 -28.28
C ARG A 273 -0.23 -12.72 -29.59
N LYS A 274 0.12 -11.43 -29.56
CA LYS A 274 0.19 -10.61 -30.79
C LYS A 274 1.19 -11.18 -31.79
N ALA A 275 2.36 -11.60 -31.33
CA ALA A 275 3.37 -12.20 -32.22
C ALA A 275 2.87 -13.51 -32.85
N ALA A 276 2.14 -14.34 -32.08
CA ALA A 276 1.52 -15.55 -32.60
C ALA A 276 0.41 -15.24 -33.63
N GLU A 277 -0.47 -14.27 -33.35
CA GLU A 277 -1.52 -13.83 -34.28
C GLU A 277 -0.92 -13.26 -35.58
N VAL A 278 0.14 -12.46 -35.49
CA VAL A 278 0.85 -11.94 -36.67
C VAL A 278 1.50 -13.06 -37.48
N ALA A 279 2.10 -14.05 -36.81
CA ALA A 279 2.70 -15.20 -37.49
C ALA A 279 1.65 -16.09 -38.17
N GLU A 280 0.51 -16.30 -37.53
CA GLU A 280 -0.62 -17.05 -38.08
C GLU A 280 -1.22 -16.33 -39.30
N ALA A 281 -1.51 -15.03 -39.17
CA ALA A 281 -2.00 -14.22 -40.28
C ALA A 281 -1.01 -14.17 -41.46
N ALA A 282 0.29 -14.14 -41.19
CA ALA A 282 1.32 -14.19 -42.22
C ALA A 282 1.36 -15.55 -42.95
N GLU A 283 1.19 -16.66 -42.22
CA GLU A 283 1.10 -18.01 -42.81
C GLU A 283 -0.20 -18.17 -43.62
N GLU A 284 -1.33 -17.66 -43.11
CA GLU A 284 -2.60 -17.66 -43.84
C GLU A 284 -2.52 -16.84 -45.13
N ALA A 285 -1.93 -15.64 -45.08
CA ALA A 285 -1.70 -14.82 -46.27
C ALA A 285 -0.76 -15.51 -47.27
N ARG A 286 0.29 -16.20 -46.79
CA ARG A 286 1.20 -16.97 -47.64
C ARG A 286 0.46 -18.11 -48.36
N LEU A 287 -0.41 -18.84 -47.65
CA LEU A 287 -1.21 -19.91 -48.24
C LEU A 287 -2.28 -19.36 -49.19
N ALA A 288 -2.88 -18.21 -48.87
CA ALA A 288 -3.88 -17.55 -49.71
C ALA A 288 -3.27 -17.06 -51.04
N ALA A 289 -2.01 -16.62 -51.03
CA ALA A 289 -1.30 -16.19 -52.24
C ALA A 289 -0.81 -17.35 -53.14
N MET A 290 -0.87 -18.60 -52.68
CA MET A 290 -0.52 -19.77 -53.48
C MET A 290 -1.63 -20.17 -54.45
N SER A 291 -1.26 -20.69 -55.63
CA SER A 291 -2.18 -21.39 -56.52
C SER A 291 -2.76 -22.63 -55.84
N ASP A 292 -3.95 -23.06 -56.28
CA ASP A 292 -4.62 -24.23 -55.69
C ASP A 292 -3.75 -25.49 -55.83
N GLU A 293 -2.97 -25.60 -56.91
CA GLU A 293 -1.96 -26.63 -57.13
C GLU A 293 -0.87 -26.60 -56.04
N LYS A 294 -0.29 -25.44 -55.74
CA LYS A 294 0.73 -25.28 -54.69
C LYS A 294 0.17 -25.53 -53.30
N ARG A 295 -1.08 -25.14 -53.02
CA ARG A 295 -1.75 -25.44 -51.74
C ARG A 295 -1.88 -26.94 -51.50
N ARG A 296 -2.25 -27.71 -52.54
CA ARG A 296 -2.38 -29.17 -52.45
C ARG A 296 -1.05 -29.86 -52.16
N VAL A 297 0.06 -29.34 -52.71
CA VAL A 297 1.42 -29.79 -52.38
C VAL A 297 1.74 -29.56 -50.91
N VAL A 298 1.51 -28.35 -50.39
CA VAL A 298 1.83 -27.98 -48.99
C VAL A 298 0.99 -28.77 -47.98
N VAL A 299 -0.29 -29.05 -48.27
CA VAL A 299 -1.13 -29.90 -47.42
C VAL A 299 -0.57 -31.31 -47.32
N LEU A 300 -0.12 -31.87 -48.45
CA LEU A 300 0.43 -33.22 -48.48
C LEU A 300 1.84 -33.29 -47.88
N GLU A 301 2.64 -32.24 -48.07
CA GLU A 301 3.93 -32.03 -47.40
C GLU A 301 3.77 -32.06 -45.87
N LYS A 302 2.85 -31.25 -45.33
CA LYS A 302 2.55 -31.22 -43.87
C LYS A 302 2.11 -32.60 -43.35
N SER A 303 1.36 -33.35 -44.16
CA SER A 303 0.89 -34.69 -43.80
C SER A 303 2.04 -35.72 -43.79
N LEU A 304 2.94 -35.66 -44.78
CA LEU A 304 4.15 -36.49 -44.84
C LEU A 304 5.15 -36.15 -43.73
N ALA A 305 5.33 -34.86 -43.43
CA ALA A 305 6.22 -34.40 -42.38
C ALA A 305 5.77 -34.87 -40.98
N LYS A 306 4.46 -34.87 -40.71
CA LYS A 306 3.90 -35.34 -39.43
C LYS A 306 3.81 -36.87 -39.28
N TYR A 307 3.90 -37.61 -40.37
CA TYR A 307 3.78 -39.07 -40.32
C TYR A 307 4.99 -39.73 -39.65
N SER A 308 4.76 -40.52 -38.61
CA SER A 308 5.82 -41.25 -37.90
C SER A 308 6.12 -42.59 -38.59
N GLY A 309 7.36 -42.77 -39.03
CA GLY A 309 7.84 -44.03 -39.61
C GLY A 309 7.73 -44.09 -41.14
N THR A 310 7.81 -45.31 -41.67
CA THR A 310 7.86 -45.55 -43.11
C THR A 310 6.47 -45.58 -43.72
N VAL A 311 6.25 -44.80 -44.78
CA VAL A 311 4.98 -44.79 -45.52
C VAL A 311 4.97 -45.96 -46.50
N ASN A 312 4.21 -47.00 -46.17
CA ASN A 312 4.21 -48.26 -46.93
C ASN A 312 3.31 -48.19 -48.17
N PRO A 313 3.67 -48.91 -49.26
CA PRO A 313 2.83 -49.08 -50.44
C PRO A 313 1.42 -49.55 -50.09
N GLY A 314 0.41 -48.88 -50.65
CA GLY A 314 -1.00 -49.20 -50.44
C GLY A 314 -1.67 -48.47 -49.27
N SER A 315 -0.91 -47.76 -48.43
CA SER A 315 -1.49 -46.83 -47.45
C SER A 315 -2.15 -45.63 -48.15
N ASP A 316 -3.12 -45.00 -47.49
CA ASP A 316 -3.84 -43.85 -48.04
C ASP A 316 -2.91 -42.67 -48.32
N LEU A 317 -1.94 -42.43 -47.43
CA LEU A 317 -0.93 -41.40 -47.62
C LEU A 317 -0.01 -41.71 -48.82
N PHE A 318 0.37 -42.97 -49.02
CA PHE A 318 1.14 -43.38 -50.20
C PHE A 318 0.36 -43.15 -51.50
N ARG A 319 -0.94 -43.52 -51.51
CA ARG A 319 -1.82 -43.32 -52.66
C ARG A 319 -2.03 -41.83 -52.94
N ALA A 320 -2.24 -41.01 -51.91
CA ALA A 320 -2.41 -39.57 -52.04
C ALA A 320 -1.20 -38.90 -52.72
N VAL A 321 0.01 -39.31 -52.35
CA VAL A 321 1.26 -38.85 -53.01
C VAL A 321 1.33 -39.29 -54.46
N GLN A 322 1.01 -40.55 -54.76
CA GLN A 322 1.00 -41.02 -56.15
C GLN A 322 -0.02 -40.28 -57.01
N VAL A 323 -1.23 -40.07 -56.49
CA VAL A 323 -2.29 -39.34 -57.18
C VAL A 323 -1.85 -37.90 -57.45
N LEU A 324 -1.33 -37.20 -56.44
CA LEU A 324 -0.88 -35.82 -56.60
C LEU A 324 0.27 -35.70 -57.61
N LEU A 325 1.25 -36.61 -57.58
CA LEU A 325 2.37 -36.58 -58.54
C LEU A 325 1.94 -36.87 -59.98
N ARG A 326 0.95 -37.75 -60.18
CA ARG A 326 0.38 -38.01 -61.52
C ARG A 326 -0.43 -36.82 -62.03
N GLU A 327 -1.23 -36.20 -61.18
CA GLU A 327 -1.98 -34.99 -61.52
C GLU A 327 -1.03 -33.81 -61.79
N ALA A 328 0.01 -33.66 -60.97
CA ALA A 328 1.02 -32.62 -61.15
C ALA A 328 1.68 -32.72 -62.53
N ALA A 329 1.87 -33.93 -63.05
CA ALA A 329 2.46 -34.13 -64.38
C ALA A 329 1.60 -33.56 -65.52
N THR A 330 0.34 -33.20 -65.23
CA THR A 330 -0.62 -32.58 -66.16
C THR A 330 -0.91 -31.11 -65.88
N TRP A 331 -0.31 -30.52 -64.84
CA TRP A 331 -0.55 -29.11 -64.51
C TRP A 331 -0.01 -28.17 -65.59
N ALA A 332 -0.77 -27.14 -65.94
CA ALA A 332 -0.37 -26.19 -66.97
C ALA A 332 0.87 -25.37 -66.55
N ASN A 333 0.93 -24.95 -65.28
CA ASN A 333 2.01 -24.12 -64.76
C ASN A 333 3.28 -24.94 -64.47
N ILE A 334 4.39 -24.61 -65.15
CA ILE A 334 5.69 -25.28 -64.98
C ILE A 334 6.28 -25.00 -63.59
N GLU A 335 6.08 -23.80 -63.05
CA GLU A 335 6.60 -23.43 -61.72
C GLU A 335 5.93 -24.24 -60.60
N ASP A 336 4.64 -24.59 -60.76
CA ASP A 336 3.92 -25.40 -59.78
C ASP A 336 4.31 -26.89 -59.86
N ARG A 337 4.67 -27.36 -61.06
CA ARG A 337 5.25 -28.69 -61.28
C ARG A 337 6.61 -28.84 -60.59
N LYS A 338 7.50 -27.87 -60.81
CA LYS A 338 8.82 -27.82 -60.16
C LYS A 338 8.69 -27.70 -58.65
N PHE A 339 7.78 -26.86 -58.17
CA PHE A 339 7.49 -26.76 -56.75
C PHE A 339 7.03 -28.09 -56.14
N CYS A 340 6.11 -28.81 -56.80
CA CYS A 340 5.66 -30.13 -56.35
C CYS A 340 6.82 -31.14 -56.23
N ALA A 341 7.69 -31.20 -57.25
CA ALA A 341 8.84 -32.09 -57.25
C ALA A 341 9.84 -31.76 -56.14
N LEU A 342 10.24 -30.49 -56.03
CA LEU A 342 11.24 -30.03 -55.07
C LEU A 342 10.77 -30.22 -53.63
N THR A 343 9.49 -29.98 -53.36
CA THR A 343 8.91 -30.10 -52.02
C THR A 343 8.71 -31.55 -51.60
N LEU A 344 8.21 -32.43 -52.49
CA LEU A 344 7.87 -33.80 -52.10
C LEU A 344 9.02 -34.81 -52.26
N ALA A 345 9.97 -34.61 -53.19
CA ALA A 345 11.10 -35.52 -53.39
C ALA A 345 11.90 -35.86 -52.11
N PRO A 346 12.31 -34.88 -51.27
CA PRO A 346 13.05 -35.20 -50.04
C PRO A 346 12.21 -36.00 -49.05
N LEU A 347 10.92 -35.65 -48.88
CA LEU A 347 10.02 -36.34 -47.95
C LEU A 347 9.67 -37.76 -48.40
N VAL A 348 9.46 -37.98 -49.71
CA VAL A 348 9.24 -39.31 -50.30
C VAL A 348 10.44 -40.22 -50.06
N LYS A 349 11.67 -39.68 -50.13
CA LYS A 349 12.89 -40.40 -49.81
C LYS A 349 13.03 -40.69 -48.31
N GLU A 350 12.83 -39.66 -47.47
CA GLU A 350 12.97 -39.76 -46.01
C GLU A 350 11.95 -40.72 -45.40
N ARG A 351 10.70 -40.69 -45.88
CA ARG A 351 9.62 -41.59 -45.43
C ARG A 351 9.67 -42.98 -46.07
N GLY A 352 10.78 -43.31 -46.73
CA GLY A 352 11.08 -44.65 -47.23
C GLY A 352 10.08 -45.17 -48.27
N MET A 353 9.46 -44.29 -49.06
CA MET A 353 8.42 -44.66 -50.04
C MET A 353 8.96 -45.33 -51.31
N TYR A 354 10.29 -45.36 -51.49
CA TYR A 354 10.94 -46.03 -52.62
C TYR A 354 10.98 -47.56 -52.46
N GLN A 355 9.81 -48.19 -52.48
CA GLN A 355 9.64 -49.62 -52.25
C GLN A 355 9.04 -50.32 -53.48
N GLY A 356 9.51 -51.54 -53.75
CA GLY A 356 8.95 -52.45 -54.75
C GLY A 356 8.82 -51.84 -56.16
N LYS A 357 7.75 -52.21 -56.88
CA LYS A 357 7.47 -51.76 -58.26
C LYS A 357 7.17 -50.25 -58.35
N ALA A 358 6.68 -49.64 -57.27
CA ALA A 358 6.34 -48.21 -57.21
C ALA A 358 7.57 -47.28 -57.15
N LYS A 359 8.75 -47.81 -56.77
CA LYS A 359 10.00 -47.04 -56.74
C LYS A 359 10.36 -46.43 -58.10
N LYS A 360 10.19 -47.19 -59.18
CA LYS A 360 10.52 -46.73 -60.54
C LYS A 360 9.56 -45.61 -60.96
N GLU A 361 8.26 -45.84 -60.77
CA GLU A 361 7.21 -44.88 -61.09
C GLU A 361 7.35 -43.56 -60.34
N LEU A 362 7.56 -43.59 -59.01
CA LEU A 362 7.71 -42.38 -58.20
C LEU A 362 8.94 -41.56 -58.62
N LYS A 363 10.05 -42.21 -58.97
CA LYS A 363 11.26 -41.52 -59.47
C LYS A 363 11.04 -40.92 -60.85
N GLU A 364 10.37 -41.63 -61.74
CA GLU A 364 10.05 -41.13 -63.08
C GLU A 364 9.12 -39.91 -63.03
N LEU A 365 8.07 -39.96 -62.19
CA LEU A 365 7.16 -38.84 -61.98
C LEU A 365 7.88 -37.63 -61.38
N LEU A 366 8.68 -37.81 -60.33
CA LEU A 366 9.43 -36.70 -59.70
C LEU A 366 10.47 -36.09 -60.65
N ASN A 367 11.18 -36.91 -61.44
CA ASN A 367 12.13 -36.42 -62.43
C ASN A 367 11.43 -35.67 -63.56
N LYS A 368 10.28 -36.16 -64.03
CA LYS A 368 9.48 -35.48 -65.07
C LYS A 368 9.00 -34.11 -64.60
N LEU A 369 8.56 -34.01 -63.35
CA LEU A 369 8.12 -32.75 -62.74
C LEU A 369 9.26 -31.75 -62.49
N ALA A 370 10.50 -32.23 -62.38
CA ALA A 370 11.69 -31.38 -62.15
C ALA A 370 12.43 -31.01 -63.46
N GLY A 371 12.27 -31.82 -64.52
CA GLY A 371 13.05 -31.73 -65.76
C GLY A 371 12.42 -30.94 -66.91
N ASP A 372 11.11 -30.70 -66.86
CA ASP A 372 10.39 -29.72 -67.69
C ASP A 372 10.19 -28.43 -66.87
#